data_AF-A0A1G9E7Q1-F1
#
_entry.id   AF-A0A1G9E7Q1-F1
#
_cell.length_a   1.000
_cell.length_b   1.000
_cell.length_c   1.000
_cell.angle_alpha   90.00
_cell.angle_beta   90.00
_cell.angle_gamma   90.00
#
_symmetry.space_group_name_H-M   'P 1'
#
loop_
_entity.id
_entity.type
_entity.pdbx_description
1 polymer ?
#
loop_
_entity_poly.entity_id
_entity_poly.type
_entity_poly.pdbx_seq_one_letter_code
_entity_poly.pdbx_strand_id
1 'polypeptide(L)'
;MIPVFKRLIEVRERLVPYLAEQSRRTIATSAPLMRALYFDHPHDENVWAHPLQWMLGDDLLVAPVLEAGATEWTVYLPAGDWVDAWTGEALAGGRTVSRPVPLDEIPVYCRAASWASLRAVFPSRETAVVRAKMPE
;
A
#
# COMPACT_ATOMS: atom_id res chain seq x y z
N MET A 1 2.05 13.42 -20.86
CA MET A 1 2.43 12.62 -19.69
C MET A 1 1.84 11.22 -19.85
N ILE A 2 2.62 10.15 -19.63
CA ILE A 2 2.15 8.76 -19.78
C ILE A 2 1.07 8.48 -18.70
N PRO A 3 -0.11 7.91 -19.04
CA PRO A 3 -1.22 7.74 -18.10
C PRO A 3 -0.88 6.97 -16.82
N VAL A 4 -0.09 5.90 -16.95
CA VAL A 4 0.42 5.09 -15.83
C VAL A 4 1.18 5.95 -14.83
N PHE A 5 2.12 6.75 -15.33
CA PHE A 5 2.94 7.63 -14.50
C PHE A 5 2.12 8.73 -13.81
N LYS A 6 1.14 9.31 -14.53
CA LYS A 6 0.20 10.30 -13.98
C LYS A 6 -0.55 9.74 -12.77
N ARG A 7 -1.08 8.52 -12.87
CA ARG A 7 -1.83 7.86 -11.78
C ARG A 7 -0.97 7.68 -10.53
N LEU A 8 0.28 7.24 -10.69
CA LEU A 8 1.20 7.05 -9.57
C LEU A 8 1.59 8.39 -8.93
N ILE A 9 1.77 9.45 -9.72
CA ILE A 9 1.98 10.81 -9.19
C ILE A 9 0.77 11.25 -8.37
N GLU A 10 -0.45 11.09 -8.87
CA GLU A 10 -1.66 11.50 -8.14
C GLU A 10 -1.77 10.81 -6.76
N VAL A 11 -1.42 9.53 -6.69
CA VAL A 11 -1.34 8.80 -5.41
C VAL A 11 -0.24 9.38 -4.52
N ARG A 12 0.96 9.63 -5.06
CA ARG A 12 2.09 10.22 -4.32
C ARG A 12 1.76 11.60 -3.75
N GLU A 13 1.05 12.44 -4.51
CA GLU A 13 0.60 13.76 -4.05
C GLU A 13 -0.43 13.63 -2.93
N ARG A 14 -1.40 12.72 -3.06
CA ARG A 14 -2.39 12.46 -2.00
C ARG A 14 -1.77 11.84 -0.75
N LEU A 15 -0.65 11.14 -0.85
CA LEU A 15 0.10 10.61 0.29
C LEU A 15 0.85 11.68 1.07
N VAL A 16 1.07 12.89 0.55
CA VAL A 16 1.89 13.93 1.20
C VAL A 16 1.46 14.20 2.66
N PRO A 17 0.17 14.39 3.00
CA PRO A 17 -0.24 14.63 4.38
C PRO A 17 0.09 13.45 5.31
N TYR A 18 -0.13 12.22 4.85
CA TYR A 18 0.23 11.00 5.59
C TYR A 18 1.74 10.92 5.82
N LEU A 19 2.54 11.09 4.77
CA LEU A 19 4.00 11.05 4.88
C LEU A 19 4.55 12.13 5.80
N ALA A 20 3.97 13.33 5.78
CA ALA A 20 4.36 14.40 6.70
C ALA A 20 4.09 14.00 8.16
N GLU A 21 2.93 13.39 8.43
CA GLU A 21 2.61 12.92 9.77
C GLU A 21 3.52 11.79 10.23
N GLN A 22 3.72 10.76 9.40
CA GLN A 22 4.63 9.66 9.73
C GLN A 22 6.08 10.14 9.88
N SER A 23 6.50 11.17 9.13
CA SER A 23 7.83 11.78 9.31
C SER A 23 7.98 12.45 10.68
N ARG A 24 6.95 13.15 11.18
CA ARG A 24 6.96 13.70 12.55
C ARG A 24 7.12 12.59 13.58
N ARG A 25 6.43 11.46 13.37
CA ARG A 25 6.53 10.29 14.25
C ARG A 25 7.92 9.67 14.23
N THR A 26 8.55 9.56 13.07
CA THR A 26 9.94 9.13 12.95
C THR A 26 10.88 10.03 13.74
N ILE A 27 10.72 11.36 13.64
CA ILE A 27 11.54 12.31 14.41
C ILE A 27 11.31 12.14 15.92
N ALA A 28 10.06 11.95 16.35
CA ALA A 28 9.72 11.86 17.77
C ALA A 28 10.11 10.53 18.42
N THR A 29 10.12 9.43 17.67
CA THR A 29 10.24 8.06 18.22
C THR A 29 11.46 7.30 17.73
N SER A 30 12.19 7.85 16.75
CA SER A 30 13.25 7.17 16.01
C SER A 30 12.79 5.91 15.24
N ALA A 31 11.49 5.64 15.15
CA ALA A 31 10.96 4.56 14.32
C ALA A 31 11.12 4.93 12.82
N PRO A 32 11.79 4.11 12.00
CA PRO A 32 12.00 4.45 10.59
C PRO A 32 10.69 4.61 9.82
N LEU A 33 10.66 5.56 8.87
CA LEU A 33 9.50 5.78 8.02
C LEU A 33 9.22 4.57 7.12
N MET A 34 10.25 3.98 6.52
CA MET A 34 10.15 2.71 5.82
C MET A 34 10.86 1.65 6.65
N ARG A 35 10.19 0.55 6.96
CA ARG A 35 10.72 -0.47 7.88
C ARG A 35 10.23 -1.86 7.52
N ALA A 36 11.12 -2.84 7.68
CA ALA A 36 10.80 -4.23 7.45
C ALA A 36 9.69 -4.71 8.39
N LEU A 37 8.94 -5.73 7.97
CA LEU A 37 7.78 -6.23 8.72
C LEU A 37 8.11 -6.72 10.13
N TYR A 38 9.31 -7.26 10.37
CA TYR A 38 9.74 -7.70 11.70
C TYR A 38 9.79 -6.56 12.73
N PHE A 39 9.86 -5.30 12.30
CA PHE A 39 9.89 -4.16 13.20
C PHE A 39 8.57 -4.03 13.98
N ASP A 40 7.44 -4.20 13.27
CA ASP A 40 6.10 -4.12 13.86
C ASP A 40 5.58 -5.51 14.31
N HIS A 41 6.13 -6.58 13.74
CA HIS A 41 5.69 -7.97 13.97
C HIS A 41 6.86 -8.88 14.39
N PRO A 42 7.54 -8.60 15.52
CA PRO A 42 8.76 -9.31 15.91
C PRO A 42 8.54 -10.78 16.30
N HIS A 43 7.30 -11.16 16.63
CA HIS A 43 6.92 -12.52 17.04
C HIS A 43 6.34 -13.37 15.90
N ASP A 44 6.18 -12.79 14.71
CA ASP A 44 5.69 -13.52 13.54
C ASP A 44 6.89 -14.03 12.73
N GLU A 45 7.20 -15.32 12.82
CA GLU A 45 8.36 -15.90 12.14
C GLU A 45 8.27 -15.83 10.61
N ASN A 46 7.05 -15.77 10.05
CA ASN A 46 6.87 -15.76 8.60
C ASN A 46 7.41 -14.48 7.96
N VAL A 47 7.45 -13.36 8.69
CA VAL A 47 7.89 -12.07 8.13
C VAL A 47 9.33 -12.10 7.62
N TRP A 48 10.17 -12.99 8.16
CA TRP A 48 11.55 -13.18 7.72
C TRP A 48 11.66 -13.79 6.33
N ALA A 49 10.63 -14.53 5.88
CA ALA A 49 10.54 -15.07 4.52
C ALA A 49 10.14 -14.01 3.48
N HIS A 50 9.78 -12.79 3.91
CA HIS A 50 9.26 -11.72 3.05
C HIS A 50 10.07 -10.41 3.16
N PRO A 51 11.39 -10.43 2.90
CA PRO A 51 12.28 -9.28 3.14
C PRO A 51 12.04 -8.08 2.21
N LEU A 52 11.31 -8.29 1.11
CA LEU A 52 10.99 -7.26 0.11
C LEU A 52 9.60 -6.65 0.33
N GLN A 53 8.95 -6.99 1.45
CA GLN A 53 7.76 -6.33 1.93
C GLN A 53 8.13 -5.43 3.11
N TRP A 54 7.50 -4.26 3.20
CA TRP A 54 7.79 -3.31 4.27
C TRP A 54 6.55 -2.50 4.66
N MET A 55 6.60 -1.94 5.86
CA MET A 55 5.69 -0.89 6.29
C MET A 55 6.21 0.48 5.86
N LEU A 56 5.32 1.30 5.31
CA LEU A 56 5.49 2.72 5.05
C LEU A 56 4.67 3.50 6.09
N GLY A 57 5.36 4.03 7.09
CA GLY A 57 4.74 4.49 8.32
C GLY A 57 4.03 3.33 9.02
N ASP A 58 3.03 3.67 9.81
CA ASP A 58 2.34 2.70 10.66
C ASP A 58 1.23 1.92 9.97
N ASP A 59 0.73 2.44 8.86
CA ASP A 59 -0.57 2.05 8.34
C ASP A 59 -0.53 1.33 7.00
N LEU A 60 0.57 1.44 6.24
CA LEU A 60 0.64 0.93 4.87
C LEU A 60 1.71 -0.16 4.73
N LEU A 61 1.29 -1.38 4.39
CA LEU A 61 2.18 -2.45 3.92
C LEU A 61 2.34 -2.32 2.41
N VAL A 62 3.59 -2.32 1.94
CA VAL A 62 3.94 -2.23 0.51
C VAL A 62 4.72 -3.48 0.12
N ALA A 63 4.34 -4.07 -1.01
CA ALA A 63 5.03 -5.21 -1.60
C ALA A 63 5.23 -4.97 -3.11
N PRO A 64 6.41 -4.50 -3.55
CA PRO A 64 6.69 -4.25 -4.96
C PRO A 64 6.67 -5.52 -5.80
N VAL A 65 6.30 -5.37 -7.06
CA VAL A 65 6.41 -6.40 -8.09
C VAL A 65 7.81 -6.34 -8.69
N LEU A 66 8.53 -7.46 -8.63
CA LEU A 66 9.96 -7.52 -8.98
C LEU A 66 10.27 -8.45 -10.15
N GLU A 67 9.25 -9.10 -10.69
CA GLU A 67 9.36 -9.98 -11.85
C GLU A 67 8.80 -9.29 -13.10
N ALA A 68 9.59 -9.29 -14.17
CA ALA A 68 9.19 -8.70 -15.44
C ALA A 68 8.02 -9.49 -16.05
N GLY A 69 6.94 -8.78 -16.40
CA GLY A 69 5.76 -9.39 -17.01
C GLY A 69 4.81 -10.09 -16.04
N ALA A 70 5.06 -10.03 -14.72
CA ALA A 70 4.13 -10.54 -13.73
C ALA A 70 2.76 -9.85 -13.86
N THR A 71 1.70 -10.66 -13.86
CA THR A 71 0.30 -10.20 -13.88
C THR A 71 -0.44 -10.53 -12.58
N GLU A 72 0.19 -11.33 -11.72
CA GLU A 72 -0.26 -11.71 -10.39
C GLU A 72 0.94 -11.65 -9.43
N TRP A 73 0.70 -11.30 -8.16
CA TRP A 73 1.74 -11.24 -7.14
C TRP A 73 1.21 -11.74 -5.80
N THR A 74 2.05 -12.47 -5.07
CA THR A 74 1.72 -12.97 -3.73
C THR A 74 2.28 -12.03 -2.66
N VAL A 75 1.48 -11.79 -1.63
CA VAL A 75 1.85 -10.90 -0.52
C VAL A 75 1.49 -11.58 0.80
N TYR A 76 2.45 -11.64 1.70
CA TYR A 76 2.19 -12.06 3.08
C TYR A 76 1.65 -10.89 3.89
N LEU A 77 0.48 -11.08 4.49
CA LEU A 77 -0.12 -10.15 5.43
C LEU A 77 0.15 -10.66 6.85
N PRO A 78 0.92 -9.94 7.69
CA PRO A 78 1.07 -10.29 9.09
C PRO A 78 -0.27 -10.28 9.84
N ALA A 79 -0.30 -10.84 11.05
CA ALA A 79 -1.50 -10.85 11.88
C ALA A 79 -2.13 -9.44 12.03
N GLY A 80 -3.46 -9.38 11.94
CA GLY A 80 -4.25 -8.14 11.99
C GLY A 80 -5.26 -8.06 10.84
N ASP A 81 -6.02 -6.96 10.81
CA ASP A 81 -7.01 -6.70 9.75
C ASP A 81 -6.45 -5.69 8.74
N TRP A 82 -6.55 -6.05 7.47
CA TRP A 82 -6.00 -5.31 6.35
C TRP A 82 -7.08 -4.98 5.32
N VAL A 83 -6.81 -3.97 4.52
CA VAL A 83 -7.64 -3.57 3.38
C VAL A 83 -6.74 -3.41 2.17
N ASP A 84 -7.04 -4.08 1.05
CA ASP A 84 -6.36 -3.79 -0.22
C ASP A 84 -6.65 -2.33 -0.58
N ALA A 85 -5.59 -1.52 -0.70
CA ALA A 85 -5.74 -0.09 -0.84
C ALA A 85 -6.38 0.31 -2.18
N TRP A 86 -6.30 -0.52 -3.21
CA TRP A 86 -6.86 -0.23 -4.54
C TRP A 86 -8.31 -0.67 -4.68
N THR A 87 -8.67 -1.83 -4.12
CA THR A 87 -10.02 -2.41 -4.25
C THR A 87 -10.93 -2.06 -3.07
N GLY A 88 -10.36 -1.73 -1.92
CA GLY A 88 -11.08 -1.56 -0.66
C GLY A 88 -11.55 -2.89 -0.03
N GLU A 89 -11.09 -4.02 -0.54
CA GLU A 89 -11.42 -5.36 -0.02
C GLU A 89 -10.78 -5.57 1.37
N ALA A 90 -11.60 -5.97 2.35
CA ALA A 90 -11.13 -6.31 3.68
C ALA A 90 -10.58 -7.75 3.72
N LEU A 91 -9.41 -7.92 4.31
CA LEU A 91 -8.65 -9.16 4.37
C LEU A 91 -8.15 -9.42 5.78
N ALA A 92 -8.30 -10.66 6.26
CA ALA A 92 -7.66 -11.11 7.48
C ALA A 92 -6.18 -11.43 7.22
N GLY A 93 -5.32 -10.98 8.13
CA GLY A 93 -3.88 -11.25 8.13
C GLY A 93 -3.51 -12.62 8.69
N GLY A 94 -2.21 -12.83 8.90
CA GLY A 94 -1.61 -14.11 9.26
C GLY A 94 -1.58 -15.10 8.09
N ARG A 95 -1.62 -14.60 6.84
CA ARG A 95 -1.72 -15.43 5.64
C ARG A 95 -1.12 -14.73 4.42
N THR A 96 -0.76 -15.54 3.43
CA THR A 96 -0.45 -15.06 2.08
C THR A 96 -1.73 -14.89 1.27
N VAL A 97 -1.79 -13.80 0.52
CA VAL A 97 -2.85 -13.49 -0.44
C VAL A 97 -2.24 -13.34 -1.84
N SER A 98 -3.03 -13.61 -2.87
CA SER A 98 -2.66 -13.42 -4.27
C SER A 98 -3.52 -12.32 -4.87
N ARG A 99 -2.93 -11.38 -5.61
CA ARG A 99 -3.69 -10.31 -6.30
C ARG A 99 -3.21 -10.08 -7.72
N PRO A 100 -4.10 -9.68 -8.65
CA PRO A 100 -3.71 -9.12 -9.93
C PRO A 100 -2.82 -7.88 -9.75
N VAL A 101 -1.77 -7.77 -10.55
CA VAL A 101 -0.85 -6.63 -10.56
C VAL A 101 -0.76 -5.99 -11.94
N PRO A 102 -1.74 -5.18 -12.33
CA PRO A 102 -1.63 -4.39 -13.55
C PRO A 102 -0.47 -3.38 -13.43
N LEU A 103 0.06 -2.93 -14.57
CA LEU A 103 1.27 -2.11 -14.64
C LEU A 103 1.25 -0.83 -13.78
N ASP A 104 0.07 -0.27 -13.52
CA ASP A 104 -0.15 0.96 -12.77
C ASP A 104 -0.50 0.77 -11.29
N GLU A 105 -0.36 -0.45 -10.75
CA GLU A 105 -0.64 -0.77 -9.34
C GLU A 105 0.39 -1.76 -8.76
N ILE A 106 1.11 -1.32 -7.74
CA ILE A 106 1.83 -2.24 -6.86
C ILE A 106 0.93 -2.66 -5.69
N PRO A 107 1.05 -3.90 -5.17
CA PRO A 107 0.36 -4.30 -3.96
C PRO A 107 0.61 -3.34 -2.78
N VAL A 108 -0.47 -2.77 -2.26
CA VAL A 108 -0.47 -1.93 -1.06
C VAL A 108 -1.67 -2.32 -0.21
N TYR A 109 -1.42 -2.57 1.08
CA TYR A 109 -2.46 -2.92 2.04
C TYR A 109 -2.45 -1.92 3.19
N CYS A 110 -3.62 -1.42 3.55
CA CYS A 110 -3.80 -0.50 4.66
C CYS A 110 -4.31 -1.26 5.90
N ARG A 111 -3.84 -0.92 7.10
CA ARG A 111 -4.49 -1.40 8.33
C ARG A 111 -5.95 -0.95 8.34
N ALA A 112 -6.87 -1.86 8.64
CA ALA A 112 -8.31 -1.59 8.59
C ALA A 112 -8.74 -0.38 9.45
N ALA A 113 -8.10 -0.20 10.62
CA ALA A 113 -8.36 0.93 11.51
C ALA A 113 -8.06 2.31 10.87
N SER A 114 -7.13 2.35 9.92
CA SER A 114 -6.66 3.59 9.28
C SER A 114 -7.28 3.80 7.89
N TRP A 115 -7.99 2.79 7.38
CA TRP A 115 -8.58 2.81 6.04
C TRP A 115 -9.54 3.97 5.82
N ALA A 116 -10.36 4.32 6.82
CA ALA A 116 -11.30 5.42 6.72
C ALA A 116 -10.61 6.74 6.33
N SER A 117 -9.42 7.00 6.87
CA SER A 117 -8.65 8.21 6.59
C SER A 117 -7.86 8.13 5.29
N LEU A 118 -7.44 6.92 4.90
CA LEU A 118 -6.52 6.70 3.77
C LEU A 118 -7.22 6.31 2.46
N ARG A 119 -8.49 5.92 2.47
CA ARG A 119 -9.22 5.49 1.26
C ARG A 119 -9.19 6.49 0.11
N ALA A 120 -9.19 7.80 0.40
CA ALA A 120 -9.20 8.84 -0.63
C ALA A 120 -7.84 8.95 -1.37
N VAL A 121 -6.77 8.41 -0.78
CA VAL A 121 -5.43 8.39 -1.37
C VAL A 121 -5.38 7.49 -2.60
N PHE A 122 -6.12 6.39 -2.58
CA PHE A 122 -6.07 5.34 -3.59
C PHE A 122 -7.36 5.34 -4.42
N PRO A 123 -7.40 6.06 -5.56
CA PRO A 123 -8.59 6.11 -6.38
C PRO A 123 -8.88 4.76 -7.06
N SER A 124 -10.15 4.34 -7.01
CA SER A 124 -10.62 3.19 -7.79
C SER A 124 -10.46 3.45 -9.29
N ARG A 125 -10.30 2.39 -10.09
CA ARG A 125 -10.26 2.47 -11.56
C ARG A 125 -11.49 3.18 -12.14
N GLU A 126 -12.64 3.04 -11.51
CA GLU A 126 -13.91 3.62 -11.96
C GLU A 126 -13.93 5.16 -11.85
N THR A 127 -13.22 5.72 -10.85
CA THR A 127 -13.15 7.17 -10.65
C THR A 127 -12.31 7.87 -11.74
N ALA A 128 -11.34 7.16 -12.33
CA ALA A 128 -10.47 7.70 -13.39
C ALA A 128 -11.20 7.86 -14.73
N VAL A 129 -12.19 7.00 -15.01
CA VAL A 129 -12.98 7.04 -16.26
C VAL A 129 -13.94 8.22 -16.29
N VAL A 130 -14.54 8.56 -15.14
CA VAL A 130 -15.49 9.69 -15.03
C VAL A 130 -14.80 11.04 -15.28
N ARG A 131 -13.58 11.23 -14.78
CA ARG A 131 -12.79 12.46 -15.04
C ARG A 131 -12.32 12.60 -16.48
N ALA A 132 -12.10 11.49 -17.19
CA ALA A 132 -11.71 11.53 -18.61
C ALA A 132 -12.87 11.85 -19.56
N LYS A 133 -14.11 11.90 -19.07
CA LYS A 133 -15.33 12.05 -19.87
C LYS A 133 -16.05 13.39 -19.69
N MET A 134 -15.49 14.34 -18.94
CA MET A 134 -15.98 15.73 -18.87
C MET A 134 -15.20 16.58 -19.89
N PRO A 135 -15.83 17.00 -21.01
CA PRO A 135 -15.26 18.06 -21.85
C PRO A 135 -15.51 19.42 -21.18
N GLU A 136 -14.57 20.36 -21.38
CA GLU A 136 -14.86 21.80 -21.28
C GLU A 136 -15.88 22.23 -22.34
#